data_AF-A0A816WPH8-F1
#
_entry.id   AF-A0A816WPH8-F1
#
_cell.length_a   1.000
_cell.length_b   1.000
_cell.length_c   1.000
_cell.angle_alpha   90.00
_cell.angle_beta   90.00
_cell.angle_gamma   90.00
#
_symmetry.space_group_name_H-M   'P 1'
#
loop_
_entity.id
_entity.type
_entity.pdbx_description
1 polymer ?
#
loop_
_entity_poly.entity_id
_entity_poly.type
_entity_poly.pdbx_seq_one_letter_code
_entity_poly.pdbx_strand_id
1 'polypeptide(L)'
;MPVLLTENVATELGLSNGTRGIFHQLVYEESSADIQFQDKNFPTNTKFITQPKYALVEFPNCKLDSELAELQAKIIPIPISEQTFLFDVKELLAENIAKAAKINKKTAKISIKRKALPLIPAYSMTTHKSQGQTLDKIIIDLVMPPGPVEVASVYVPLSRVKRLVDLLIIRPFEFAALQVKSSTAQREELKRLDRIAKVLQNAFQYLCRTNIL
;
A
#
# COMPACT_ATOMS: atom_id res chain seq x y z
N MET A 1 14.45 7.26 -7.36
CA MET A 1 12.97 7.44 -7.33
C MET A 1 12.39 6.69 -6.14
N PRO A 2 11.55 7.29 -5.27
CA PRO A 2 10.91 6.56 -4.17
C PRO A 2 10.01 5.44 -4.66
N VAL A 3 10.18 4.25 -4.08
CA VAL A 3 9.40 3.04 -4.38
C VAL A 3 8.96 2.34 -3.10
N LEU A 4 7.90 1.54 -3.21
CA LEU A 4 7.38 0.69 -2.15
C LEU A 4 7.44 -0.77 -2.59
N LEU A 5 7.93 -1.65 -1.72
CA LEU A 5 7.80 -3.10 -1.93
C LEU A 5 6.34 -3.53 -1.79
N THR A 6 5.87 -4.37 -2.72
CA THR A 6 4.51 -4.91 -2.69
C THR A 6 4.40 -6.32 -2.13
N GLU A 7 5.53 -6.95 -1.83
CA GLU A 7 5.60 -8.31 -1.29
C GLU A 7 6.71 -8.44 -0.25
N ASN A 8 6.72 -9.57 0.46
CA ASN A 8 7.78 -9.91 1.39
C ASN A 8 8.92 -10.57 0.61
N VAL A 9 10.08 -9.92 0.59
CA VAL A 9 11.28 -10.42 -0.11
C VAL A 9 12.22 -11.07 0.89
N ALA A 10 12.54 -10.38 1.98
CA ALA A 10 13.47 -10.82 3.02
C ALA A 10 13.12 -10.14 4.35
N THR A 11 12.15 -10.69 5.06
CA THR A 11 11.58 -10.07 6.28
C THR A 11 12.59 -9.91 7.41
N GLU A 12 13.55 -10.82 7.50
CA GLU A 12 14.67 -10.83 8.43
C GLU A 12 15.61 -9.65 8.21
N LEU A 13 15.76 -9.20 6.97
CA LEU A 13 16.52 -8.01 6.59
C LEU A 13 15.68 -6.72 6.67
N GLY A 14 14.39 -6.82 6.97
CA GLY A 14 13.46 -5.69 6.97
C GLY A 14 12.89 -5.36 5.59
N LEU A 15 12.98 -6.27 4.62
CA LEU A 15 12.40 -6.13 3.27
C LEU A 15 11.04 -6.81 3.18
N SER A 16 10.04 -6.19 3.81
CA SER A 16 8.65 -6.65 3.80
C SER A 16 7.77 -5.79 2.90
N ASN A 17 6.54 -6.24 2.64
CA ASN A 17 5.52 -5.44 1.98
C ASN A 17 5.32 -4.11 2.71
N GLY A 18 5.32 -3.00 1.97
CA GLY A 18 5.24 -1.65 2.53
C GLY A 18 6.60 -1.00 2.85
N THR A 19 7.71 -1.72 2.69
CA THR A 19 9.04 -1.15 2.90
C THR A 19 9.35 -0.13 1.82
N ARG A 20 9.87 1.02 2.22
CA ARG A 20 10.26 2.11 1.33
C ARG A 20 11.70 1.94 0.89
N GLY A 21 11.94 2.15 -0.39
CA GLY A 21 13.27 2.20 -0.96
C GLY A 21 13.42 3.32 -1.99
N ILE A 22 14.64 3.52 -2.44
CA ILE A 22 14.99 4.42 -3.53
C ILE A 22 15.42 3.57 -4.72
N PHE A 23 14.61 3.57 -5.76
CA PHE A 23 14.94 2.95 -7.04
C PHE A 23 16.08 3.71 -7.71
N HIS A 24 17.12 2.96 -8.09
CA HIS A 24 18.33 3.46 -8.76
C HIS A 24 18.35 3.10 -10.24
N GLN A 25 18.24 1.81 -10.56
CA GLN A 25 18.45 1.32 -11.91
C GLN A 25 17.61 0.09 -12.21
N LEU A 26 17.13 -0.01 -13.46
CA LEU A 26 16.59 -1.24 -14.02
C LEU A 26 17.71 -1.99 -14.76
N VAL A 27 17.88 -3.27 -14.47
CA VAL A 27 18.80 -4.14 -15.21
C VAL A 27 17.99 -4.99 -16.17
N TYR A 28 18.38 -4.98 -17.44
CA TYR A 28 17.68 -5.64 -18.55
C TYR A 28 18.69 -5.96 -19.67
N GLU A 29 18.32 -6.84 -20.60
CA GLU A 29 19.13 -7.09 -21.81
C GLU A 29 18.79 -6.09 -22.91
N GLU A 30 19.78 -5.63 -23.68
CA GLU A 30 19.56 -4.64 -24.75
C GLU A 30 18.58 -5.13 -25.82
N SER A 31 18.53 -6.44 -26.07
CA SER A 31 17.57 -7.09 -26.98
C SER A 31 16.09 -6.92 -26.57
N SER A 32 15.82 -6.50 -25.33
CA SER A 32 14.45 -6.36 -24.78
C SER A 32 13.88 -4.93 -24.86
N ALA A 33 14.65 -3.97 -25.39
CA ALA A 33 14.36 -2.53 -25.35
C ALA A 33 13.53 -1.98 -26.54
N ASP A 34 13.10 -2.82 -27.49
CA ASP A 34 12.74 -2.37 -28.84
C ASP A 34 11.24 -2.47 -29.20
N ILE A 35 10.36 -2.00 -28.32
CA ILE A 35 9.04 -1.56 -28.80
C ILE A 35 9.07 -0.04 -28.85
N GLN A 36 9.23 0.53 -30.06
CA GLN A 36 8.93 1.94 -30.30
C GLN A 36 7.43 2.17 -30.10
N PHE A 37 7.01 2.25 -28.85
CA PHE A 37 5.66 2.63 -28.49
C PHE A 37 5.57 4.14 -28.67
N GLN A 38 5.09 4.56 -29.85
CA GLN A 38 4.83 5.98 -30.14
C GLN A 38 3.57 6.41 -29.41
N ASP A 39 3.71 6.74 -28.14
CA ASP A 39 2.67 7.41 -27.37
C ASP A 39 3.09 8.87 -27.16
N LYS A 40 2.21 9.80 -27.55
CA LYS A 40 2.42 11.25 -27.44
C LYS A 40 2.57 11.72 -25.99
N ASN A 41 2.18 10.89 -25.02
CA ASN A 41 2.26 11.20 -23.60
C ASN A 41 3.66 11.03 -23.01
N PHE A 42 4.58 10.33 -23.69
CA PHE A 42 5.90 10.04 -23.17
C PHE A 42 6.99 10.86 -23.87
N PRO A 43 8.03 11.31 -23.14
CA PRO A 43 9.20 11.95 -23.74
C PRO A 43 9.87 11.08 -24.81
N THR A 44 10.50 11.72 -25.80
CA THR A 44 11.14 11.05 -26.94
C THR A 44 12.31 10.15 -26.55
N ASN A 45 12.89 10.32 -25.36
CA ASN A 45 13.95 9.48 -24.81
C ASN A 45 13.45 8.30 -23.96
N THR A 46 12.15 8.00 -23.97
CA THR A 46 11.56 6.89 -23.21
C THR A 46 11.90 5.55 -23.85
N LYS A 47 12.48 4.64 -23.07
CA LYS A 47 12.72 3.25 -23.48
C LYS A 47 11.70 2.33 -22.83
N PHE A 48 11.04 1.50 -23.63
CA PHE A 48 10.07 0.51 -23.15
C PHE A 48 10.76 -0.85 -23.02
N ILE A 49 10.81 -1.38 -21.80
CA ILE A 49 11.51 -2.62 -21.48
C ILE A 49 10.46 -3.68 -21.16
N THR A 50 10.44 -4.76 -21.94
CA THR A 50 9.45 -5.84 -21.79
C THR A 50 9.94 -6.98 -20.91
N GLN A 51 11.26 -7.15 -20.79
CA GLN A 51 11.89 -8.24 -20.05
C GLN A 51 13.00 -7.72 -19.12
N PRO A 52 12.65 -7.04 -18.02
CA PRO A 52 13.65 -6.71 -17.00
C PRO A 52 14.23 -7.99 -16.37
N LYS A 53 15.42 -7.92 -15.78
CA LYS A 53 15.99 -9.00 -14.97
C LYS A 53 15.72 -8.76 -13.48
N TYR A 54 16.11 -7.58 -13.01
CA TYR A 54 15.89 -7.12 -11.64
C TYR A 54 16.02 -5.60 -11.58
N ALA A 55 15.59 -5.02 -10.46
CA ALA A 55 15.78 -3.61 -10.15
C ALA A 55 16.76 -3.44 -8.99
N LEU A 56 17.68 -2.49 -9.10
CA LEU A 56 18.54 -2.08 -7.99
C LEU A 56 17.78 -1.03 -7.16
N VAL A 57 17.52 -1.37 -5.91
CA VAL A 57 16.80 -0.52 -4.96
C VAL A 57 17.61 -0.37 -3.69
N GLU A 58 17.79 0.87 -3.26
CA GLU A 58 18.41 1.18 -1.98
C GLU A 58 17.36 1.16 -0.86
N PHE A 59 17.67 0.47 0.22
CA PHE A 59 16.81 0.40 1.41
C PHE A 59 17.57 0.94 2.63
N PRO A 60 17.42 2.24 2.96
CA PRO A 60 18.21 2.89 4.02
C PRO A 60 18.05 2.24 5.40
N ASN A 61 16.89 1.65 5.66
CA ASN A 61 16.50 1.01 6.92
C ASN A 61 16.65 -0.52 6.91
N CYS A 62 17.26 -1.09 5.87
CA CYS A 62 17.56 -2.51 5.82
C CYS A 62 18.61 -2.87 6.88
N LYS A 63 18.49 -4.05 7.50
CA LYS A 63 19.43 -4.58 8.49
C LYS A 63 20.68 -5.22 7.88
N LEU A 64 20.98 -4.88 6.63
CA LEU A 64 22.15 -5.38 5.93
C LEU A 64 23.32 -4.43 6.19
N ASP A 65 24.20 -4.83 7.11
CA ASP A 65 25.37 -4.04 7.51
C ASP A 65 26.61 -4.31 6.62
N SER A 66 26.57 -5.38 5.80
CA SER A 66 27.64 -5.76 4.88
C SER A 66 27.30 -5.42 3.43
N GLU A 67 28.33 -5.11 2.64
CA GLU A 67 28.20 -4.96 1.18
C GLU A 67 27.79 -6.30 0.54
N LEU A 68 26.86 -6.24 -0.41
CA LEU A 68 26.41 -7.42 -1.15
C LEU A 68 27.33 -7.62 -2.36
N ALA A 69 28.43 -8.33 -2.15
CA ALA A 69 29.49 -8.53 -3.15
C ALA A 69 30.05 -7.18 -3.66
N GLU A 70 29.82 -6.84 -4.93
CA GLU A 70 30.30 -5.60 -5.58
C GLU A 70 29.32 -4.42 -5.42
N LEU A 71 28.16 -4.63 -4.80
CA LEU A 71 27.16 -3.59 -4.62
C LEU A 71 27.44 -2.77 -3.36
N GLN A 72 27.29 -1.45 -3.48
CA GLN A 72 27.33 -0.53 -2.34
C GLN A 72 26.34 -0.99 -1.26
N ALA A 73 26.73 -0.77 0.00
CA ALA A 73 25.90 -1.13 1.13
C ALA A 73 24.45 -0.65 0.96
N LYS A 74 23.48 -1.50 1.34
CA LYS A 74 22.03 -1.25 1.29
C LYS A 74 21.40 -1.16 -0.11
N ILE A 75 22.14 -1.34 -1.19
CA ILE A 75 21.59 -1.55 -2.53
C ILE A 75 21.31 -3.04 -2.73
N ILE A 76 20.05 -3.38 -3.02
CA ILE A 76 19.60 -4.76 -3.08
C ILE A 76 18.96 -5.02 -4.45
N PRO A 77 19.35 -6.09 -5.16
CA PRO A 77 18.70 -6.51 -6.39
C PRO A 77 17.34 -7.12 -6.07
N ILE A 78 16.28 -6.49 -6.54
CA ILE A 78 14.90 -6.96 -6.42
C ILE A 78 14.52 -7.70 -7.72
N PRO A 79 14.37 -9.03 -7.68
CA PRO A 79 14.03 -9.81 -8.86
C PRO A 79 12.56 -9.63 -9.27
N ILE A 80 12.23 -10.09 -10.47
CA ILE A 80 10.83 -10.23 -10.88
C ILE A 80 10.15 -11.29 -10.03
N SER A 81 8.91 -11.01 -9.64
CA SER A 81 8.01 -11.94 -8.96
C SER A 81 6.89 -12.39 -9.88
N GLU A 82 6.52 -13.67 -9.78
CA GLU A 82 5.34 -14.23 -10.46
C GLU A 82 4.18 -14.33 -9.46
N GLN A 83 3.09 -13.61 -9.76
CA GLN A 83 1.86 -13.66 -8.97
C GLN A 83 0.75 -14.30 -9.81
N THR A 84 0.05 -15.27 -9.21
CA THR A 84 -1.10 -15.93 -9.85
C THR A 84 -2.40 -15.39 -9.27
N PHE A 85 -3.29 -14.93 -10.15
CA PHE A 85 -4.60 -14.40 -9.81
C PHE A 85 -5.67 -15.35 -10.34
N LEU A 86 -6.65 -15.66 -9.49
CA LEU A 86 -7.79 -16.50 -9.86
C LEU A 86 -9.03 -15.61 -9.91
N PHE A 87 -9.69 -15.60 -11.06
CA PHE A 87 -10.91 -14.82 -11.27
C PHE A 87 -12.07 -15.75 -11.65
N ASP A 88 -13.24 -15.50 -11.08
CA ASP A 88 -14.47 -16.09 -11.58
C ASP A 88 -14.95 -15.30 -12.80
N VAL A 89 -15.21 -15.97 -13.93
CA VAL A 89 -15.63 -15.31 -15.18
C VAL A 89 -16.89 -14.46 -15.00
N LYS A 90 -17.74 -14.80 -14.03
CA LYS A 90 -18.94 -14.04 -13.70
C LYS A 90 -18.64 -12.62 -13.19
N GLU A 91 -17.53 -12.42 -12.48
CA GLU A 91 -17.13 -11.11 -11.94
C GLU A 91 -16.53 -10.19 -13.02
N LEU A 92 -15.97 -10.77 -14.07
CA LEU A 92 -15.35 -10.04 -15.18
C LEU A 92 -16.37 -9.58 -16.24
N LEU A 93 -17.54 -10.21 -16.29
CA LEU A 93 -18.61 -9.84 -17.20
C LEU A 93 -19.43 -8.70 -16.59
N ALA A 94 -19.40 -7.53 -17.22
CA ALA A 94 -20.32 -6.45 -16.88
C ALA A 94 -21.77 -6.96 -16.88
N GLU A 95 -22.57 -6.56 -15.89
CA GLU A 95 -23.95 -7.05 -15.66
C GLU A 95 -24.84 -7.02 -16.93
N ASN A 96 -24.53 -6.10 -17.86
CA ASN A 96 -25.23 -5.93 -19.13
C ASN A 96 -24.97 -7.05 -20.16
N ILE A 97 -23.82 -7.72 -20.14
CA ILE A 97 -23.47 -8.81 -21.09
C ILE A 97 -23.94 -10.17 -20.56
N ALA A 98 -24.00 -10.34 -19.24
CA ALA A 98 -24.43 -11.57 -18.58
C ALA A 98 -25.89 -11.97 -18.88
N LYS A 99 -26.75 -11.02 -19.27
CA LYS A 99 -28.14 -11.31 -19.68
C LYS A 99 -28.27 -11.80 -21.13
N ALA A 100 -27.35 -11.41 -22.02
CA ALA A 100 -27.39 -11.79 -23.44
C ALA A 100 -26.77 -13.17 -23.69
N ALA A 101 -25.74 -13.53 -22.92
CA ALA A 101 -25.14 -14.84 -22.99
C ALA A 101 -25.88 -15.81 -22.04
N LYS A 102 -26.66 -16.76 -22.58
CA LYS A 102 -27.15 -17.94 -21.84
C LYS A 102 -25.96 -18.82 -21.41
N ILE A 103 -25.15 -18.33 -20.49
CA ILE A 103 -23.94 -19.02 -20.02
C ILE A 103 -24.40 -20.16 -19.13
N ASN A 104 -24.22 -21.38 -19.63
CA ASN A 104 -24.40 -22.61 -18.88
C ASN A 104 -23.71 -22.53 -17.52
N LYS A 105 -24.39 -23.02 -16.48
CA LYS A 105 -24.09 -22.95 -15.04
C LYS A 105 -22.74 -23.50 -14.55
N LYS A 106 -21.73 -23.70 -15.42
CA LYS A 106 -20.36 -24.03 -15.00
C LYS A 106 -19.57 -22.74 -14.82
N THR A 107 -19.24 -22.43 -13.56
CA THR A 107 -18.29 -21.38 -13.18
C THR A 107 -16.92 -21.73 -13.74
N ALA A 108 -16.58 -21.21 -14.92
CA ALA A 108 -15.21 -21.24 -15.39
C ALA A 108 -14.38 -20.26 -14.55
N LYS A 109 -13.30 -20.76 -13.94
CA LYS A 109 -12.29 -19.94 -13.28
C LYS A 109 -11.16 -19.66 -14.28
N ILE A 110 -10.74 -18.41 -14.40
CA ILE A 110 -9.56 -18.03 -15.17
C ILE A 110 -8.40 -17.87 -14.20
N SER A 111 -7.25 -18.46 -14.54
CA SER A 111 -5.99 -18.25 -13.83
C SER A 111 -5.09 -17.36 -14.68
N ILE A 112 -4.71 -16.20 -14.15
CA ILE A 112 -3.82 -15.23 -14.80
C ILE A 112 -2.51 -15.17 -14.02
N LYS A 113 -1.40 -15.37 -14.72
CA LYS A 113 -0.06 -15.20 -14.16
C LYS A 113 0.52 -13.86 -14.59
N ARG A 114 0.96 -13.06 -13.63
CA ARG A 114 1.64 -11.79 -13.87
C ARG A 114 3.08 -11.90 -13.39
N LYS A 115 4.03 -11.66 -14.30
CA LYS A 115 5.44 -11.47 -13.99
C LYS A 115 5.73 -9.98 -13.96
N ALA A 116 6.06 -9.43 -12.79
CA ALA A 116 6.38 -8.02 -12.63
C ALA A 116 7.36 -7.80 -11.49
N LEU A 117 8.06 -6.66 -11.50
CA LEU A 117 8.81 -6.22 -10.33
C LEU A 117 7.81 -5.94 -9.19
N PRO A 118 8.09 -6.42 -7.96
CA PRO A 118 7.24 -6.18 -6.80
C PRO A 118 7.43 -4.77 -6.23
N LEU A 119 7.46 -3.77 -7.09
CA LEU A 119 7.76 -2.39 -6.79
C LEU A 119 6.68 -1.49 -7.38
N ILE A 120 6.23 -0.52 -6.60
CA ILE A 120 5.36 0.56 -7.07
C ILE A 120 6.00 1.92 -6.75
N PRO A 121 5.81 2.95 -7.60
CA PRO A 121 6.19 4.31 -7.25
C PRO A 121 5.54 4.75 -5.93
N ALA A 122 6.30 5.42 -5.08
CA ALA A 122 5.87 5.80 -3.74
C ALA A 122 5.73 7.32 -3.53
N TYR A 123 5.59 8.11 -4.59
CA TYR A 123 5.30 9.55 -4.48
C TYR A 123 3.89 9.82 -3.95
N SER A 124 2.94 8.98 -4.34
CA SER A 124 1.54 9.03 -3.90
C SER A 124 1.10 7.63 -3.52
N MET A 125 0.30 7.50 -2.47
CA MET A 125 -0.29 6.23 -2.06
C MET A 125 -1.73 6.42 -1.64
N THR A 126 -2.51 5.35 -1.77
CA THR A 126 -3.89 5.35 -1.28
C THR A 126 -3.92 5.40 0.24
N THR A 127 -5.02 5.94 0.78
CA THR A 127 -5.29 5.94 2.23
C THR A 127 -5.07 4.57 2.87
N HIS A 128 -5.63 3.52 2.26
CA HIS A 128 -5.49 2.13 2.72
C HIS A 128 -4.02 1.67 2.78
N LYS A 129 -3.21 2.04 1.77
CA LYS A 129 -1.78 1.67 1.74
C LYS A 129 -0.95 2.43 2.78
N SER A 130 -1.38 3.63 3.17
CA SER A 130 -0.71 4.42 4.21
C SER A 130 -1.01 3.95 5.64
N GLN A 131 -2.00 3.07 5.82
CA GLN A 131 -2.43 2.63 7.16
C GLN A 131 -1.27 1.97 7.93
N GLY A 132 -1.09 2.38 9.19
CA GLY A 132 -0.01 1.91 10.04
C GLY A 132 1.35 2.59 9.80
N GLN A 133 1.50 3.38 8.74
CA GLN A 133 2.73 4.13 8.50
C GLN A 133 2.72 5.46 9.27
N THR A 134 3.89 5.89 9.75
CA THR A 134 4.12 7.27 10.20
C THR A 134 4.90 8.00 9.13
N LEU A 135 4.41 9.18 8.74
CA LEU A 135 4.91 9.97 7.62
C LEU A 135 5.41 11.31 8.13
N ASP A 136 6.54 11.78 7.60
CA ASP A 136 7.15 13.03 8.06
C ASP A 136 6.34 14.24 7.63
N LYS A 137 5.94 14.30 6.34
CA LYS A 137 5.10 15.33 5.75
C LYS A 137 4.18 14.72 4.71
N ILE A 138 2.93 15.18 4.65
CA ILE A 138 1.95 14.65 3.69
C ILE A 138 1.13 15.76 3.05
N ILE A 139 0.76 15.52 1.81
CA ILE A 139 -0.25 16.30 1.09
C ILE A 139 -1.44 15.36 0.89
N ILE A 140 -2.62 15.80 1.29
CA ILE A 140 -3.84 15.00 1.22
C ILE A 140 -4.93 15.71 0.43
N ASP A 141 -5.81 14.92 -0.17
CA ASP A 141 -7.04 15.37 -0.78
C ASP A 141 -8.22 14.80 0.00
N LEU A 142 -9.06 15.69 0.52
CA LEU A 142 -10.23 15.34 1.33
C LEU A 142 -11.55 15.40 0.56
N VAL A 143 -11.51 15.72 -0.74
CA VAL A 143 -12.70 15.63 -1.58
C VAL A 143 -12.89 14.16 -1.98
N MET A 144 -13.91 13.55 -1.39
CA MET A 144 -14.19 12.14 -1.56
C MET A 144 -14.85 11.85 -2.92
N PRO A 145 -14.54 10.69 -3.55
CA PRO A 145 -15.25 10.26 -4.75
C PRO A 145 -16.73 9.98 -4.43
N PRO A 146 -17.62 10.01 -5.45
CA PRO A 146 -19.03 9.68 -5.25
C PRO A 146 -19.19 8.25 -4.72
N GLY A 147 -19.91 8.10 -3.62
CA GLY A 147 -20.14 6.81 -2.97
C GLY A 147 -20.20 6.90 -1.44
N PRO A 148 -20.31 5.74 -0.75
CA PRO A 148 -20.25 5.70 0.70
C PRO A 148 -18.86 6.14 1.17
N VAL A 149 -18.82 7.19 2.00
CA VAL A 149 -17.60 7.67 2.63
C VAL A 149 -17.41 6.94 3.95
N GLU A 150 -16.30 6.21 4.06
CA GLU A 150 -15.90 5.57 5.32
C GLU A 150 -15.13 6.53 6.21
N VAL A 151 -15.31 6.42 7.53
CA VAL A 151 -14.55 7.21 8.54
C VAL A 151 -13.03 7.06 8.33
N ALA A 152 -12.59 5.85 7.98
CA ALA A 152 -11.19 5.54 7.74
C ALA A 152 -10.59 6.37 6.60
N SER A 153 -11.39 6.73 5.60
CA SER A 153 -10.93 7.49 4.42
C SER A 153 -10.36 8.86 4.79
N VAL A 154 -10.85 9.44 5.88
CA VAL A 154 -10.43 10.77 6.37
C VAL A 154 -9.55 10.65 7.61
N TYR A 155 -9.87 9.76 8.55
CA TYR A 155 -9.10 9.60 9.77
C TYR A 155 -7.70 9.01 9.53
N VAL A 156 -7.57 8.02 8.65
CA VAL A 156 -6.27 7.37 8.39
C VAL A 156 -5.25 8.38 7.86
N PRO A 157 -5.49 9.17 6.78
CA PRO A 157 -4.49 10.09 6.26
C PRO A 157 -4.13 11.18 7.28
N LEU A 158 -5.13 11.74 7.98
CA LEU A 158 -4.90 12.77 9.01
C LEU A 158 -4.04 12.29 10.17
N SER A 159 -4.14 11.00 10.53
CA SER A 159 -3.37 10.41 11.64
C SER A 159 -1.98 9.89 11.23
N ARG A 160 -1.54 10.06 9.97
CA ARG A 160 -0.22 9.59 9.54
C ARG A 160 0.92 10.54 9.93
N VAL A 161 0.64 11.81 10.20
CA VAL A 161 1.64 12.81 10.62
C VAL A 161 1.62 13.04 12.12
N LYS A 162 2.78 13.43 12.67
CA LYS A 162 2.92 13.73 14.11
C LYS A 162 2.47 15.14 14.49
N ARG A 163 2.52 16.09 13.56
CA ARG A 163 2.22 17.51 13.79
C ARG A 163 1.36 18.06 12.66
N LEU A 164 0.47 18.98 12.99
CA LEU A 164 -0.41 19.62 12.00
C LEU A 164 0.35 20.45 10.96
N VAL A 165 1.51 21.03 11.33
CA VAL A 165 2.38 21.80 10.40
C VAL A 165 2.95 20.94 9.25
N ASP A 166 2.95 19.63 9.43
CA ASP A 166 3.44 18.68 8.44
C ASP A 166 2.32 18.13 7.52
N LEU A 167 1.10 18.63 7.68
CA LEU A 167 -0.08 18.29 6.90
C LEU A 167 -0.46 19.44 5.95
N LEU A 168 -0.60 19.15 4.66
CA LEU A 168 -1.20 20.06 3.70
C LEU A 168 -2.45 19.44 3.09
N ILE A 169 -3.55 20.20 3.07
CA ILE A 169 -4.79 19.82 2.37
C ILE A 169 -4.80 20.56 1.04
N ILE A 170 -4.81 19.82 -0.08
CA ILE A 170 -4.52 20.38 -1.41
C ILE A 170 -5.64 21.29 -1.95
N ARG A 171 -6.88 21.11 -1.51
CA ARG A 171 -8.04 21.88 -1.95
C ARG A 171 -9.09 22.02 -0.85
N PRO A 172 -9.95 23.06 -0.90
CA PRO A 172 -11.10 23.17 -0.02
C PRO A 172 -12.00 21.93 -0.08
N PHE A 173 -12.62 21.58 1.05
CA PHE A 173 -13.51 20.43 1.18
C PHE A 173 -14.69 20.78 2.10
N GLU A 174 -15.80 20.05 1.94
CA GLU A 174 -16.99 20.21 2.77
C GLU A 174 -16.77 19.69 4.20
N PHE A 175 -17.15 20.46 5.21
CA PHE A 175 -16.96 20.07 6.62
C PHE A 175 -17.65 18.74 6.97
N ALA A 176 -18.71 18.39 6.24
CA ALA A 176 -19.38 17.10 6.35
C ALA A 176 -18.44 15.88 6.18
N ALA A 177 -17.34 16.03 5.43
CA ALA A 177 -16.34 14.98 5.26
C ALA A 177 -15.64 14.60 6.58
N LEU A 178 -15.57 15.51 7.56
CA LEU A 178 -15.01 15.25 8.90
C LEU A 178 -16.05 14.68 9.88
N GLN A 179 -17.33 14.72 9.52
CA GLN A 179 -18.44 14.35 10.41
C GLN A 179 -18.97 12.93 10.14
N VAL A 180 -18.24 12.13 9.37
CA VAL A 180 -18.60 10.75 9.08
C VAL A 180 -18.61 9.97 10.40
N LYS A 181 -19.77 9.40 10.73
CA LYS A 181 -19.96 8.66 11.99
C LYS A 181 -19.45 7.24 11.83
N SER A 182 -18.77 6.75 12.87
CA SER A 182 -18.42 5.34 12.98
C SER A 182 -19.68 4.46 13.10
N SER A 183 -19.54 3.21 12.67
CA SER A 183 -20.65 2.25 12.70
C SER A 183 -21.15 2.05 14.14
N THR A 184 -22.39 1.60 14.30
CA THR A 184 -22.95 1.28 15.62
C THR A 184 -22.09 0.24 16.33
N ALA A 185 -21.69 -0.82 15.62
CA ALA A 185 -20.79 -1.86 16.12
C ALA A 185 -19.45 -1.30 16.62
N GLN A 186 -18.81 -0.40 15.87
CA GLN A 186 -17.56 0.24 16.29
C GLN A 186 -17.75 1.08 17.57
N ARG A 187 -18.86 1.82 17.68
CA ARG A 187 -19.16 2.64 18.87
C ARG A 187 -19.44 1.78 20.09
N GLU A 188 -20.15 0.66 19.93
CA GLU A 188 -20.40 -0.29 21.01
C GLU A 188 -19.12 -0.97 21.48
N GLU A 189 -18.22 -1.32 20.56
CA GLU A 189 -16.93 -1.91 20.90
C GLU A 189 -16.03 -0.92 21.65
N LEU A 190 -15.96 0.35 21.22
CA LEU A 190 -15.23 1.39 21.96
C LEU A 190 -15.75 1.54 23.39
N LYS A 191 -17.09 1.57 23.57
CA LYS A 191 -17.69 1.60 24.91
C LYS A 191 -17.35 0.37 25.74
N ARG A 192 -17.28 -0.82 25.13
CA ARG A 192 -16.88 -2.06 25.81
C ARG A 192 -15.42 -1.97 26.28
N LEU A 193 -14.52 -1.50 25.41
CA LEU A 193 -13.10 -1.30 25.73
C LEU A 193 -12.90 -0.27 26.85
N ASP A 194 -13.62 0.85 26.84
CA ASP A 194 -13.56 1.86 27.90
C ASP A 194 -13.97 1.31 29.26
N ARG A 195 -15.02 0.47 29.31
CA ARG A 195 -15.44 -0.20 30.55
C ARG A 195 -14.35 -1.13 31.07
N ILE A 196 -13.75 -1.93 30.19
CA ILE A 196 -12.66 -2.85 30.55
C ILE A 196 -11.44 -2.07 31.05
N ALA A 197 -11.05 -0.99 30.38
CA ALA A 197 -9.93 -0.14 30.78
C ALA A 197 -10.12 0.42 32.19
N LYS A 198 -11.32 0.91 32.52
CA LYS A 198 -11.65 1.42 33.87
C LYS A 198 -11.55 0.34 34.95
N VAL A 199 -12.07 -0.86 34.67
CA VAL A 199 -12.00 -1.99 35.62
C VAL A 199 -10.55 -2.39 35.87
N LEU A 200 -9.76 -2.55 34.81
CA LEU A 200 -8.35 -2.92 34.90
C LEU A 200 -7.54 -1.84 35.63
N GLN A 201 -7.80 -0.56 35.34
CA GLN A 201 -7.11 0.56 36.00
C GLN A 201 -7.39 0.57 37.51
N ASN A 202 -8.63 0.32 37.94
CA ASN A 202 -8.98 0.22 39.35
C ASN A 202 -8.31 -0.98 40.03
N ALA A 203 -8.30 -2.14 39.39
CA ALA A 203 -7.64 -3.34 39.91
C ALA A 203 -6.12 -3.15 40.03
N PHE A 204 -5.50 -2.53 39.01
CA PHE A 204 -4.08 -2.20 39.04
C PHE A 204 -3.74 -1.21 40.17
N GLN A 205 -4.53 -0.15 40.33
CA GLN A 205 -4.35 0.79 41.44
C GLN A 205 -4.48 0.12 42.81
N TYR A 206 -5.39 -0.85 42.95
CA TYR A 206 -5.53 -1.64 44.19
C TYR A 206 -4.29 -2.51 44.47
N LEU A 207 -3.75 -3.20 43.46
CA LEU A 207 -2.55 -4.02 43.58
C LEU A 207 -1.31 -3.18 43.94
N CYS A 208 -1.13 -2.03 43.29
CA CYS A 208 -0.04 -1.11 43.61
C CYS A 208 -0.13 -0.53 45.03
N ARG A 209 -1.34 -0.35 45.58
CA ARG A 209 -1.54 0.13 46.96
C ARG A 209 -1.31 -0.95 48.01
N THR A 210 -1.45 -2.22 47.63
CA THR A 210 -1.34 -3.36 48.55
C THR A 210 0.05 -4.00 48.58
N ASN A 211 1.05 -3.44 47.87
CA ASN A 211 2.43 -3.96 47.78
C ASN A 211 2.51 -5.46 47.42
N ILE A 212 1.61 -5.93 46.55
CA ILE A 212 1.62 -7.30 46.02
C ILE A 212 2.53 -7.40 44.76
N LEU A 213 3.14 -6.29 44.34
CA LEU A 213 4.19 -6.16 43.33
C LEU A 213 5.37 -5.40 43.95
#